data_AF-A0A0M9UMF8-F1
#
_entry.id   AF-A0A0M9UMF8-F1
#
_cell.length_a   1.000
_cell.length_b   1.000
_cell.length_c   1.000
_cell.angle_alpha   90.00
_cell.angle_beta   90.00
_cell.angle_gamma   90.00
#
_symmetry.space_group_name_H-M   'P 1'
#
loop_
_entity.id
_entity.type
_entity.pdbx_description
1 polymer ?
#
loop_
_entity_poly.entity_id
_entity_poly.type
_entity_poly.pdbx_seq_one_letter_code
_entity_poly.pdbx_strand_id
1 'polypeptide(L)'
;MSPRPAVVTGLAAEPALVAISLSWDSLGFDPLIDHYRVYGLAGETAPDTADESALLAKTVYPRFRHTGLDVAGETWTYAVLAVTDAGERGEASSPVTADSEPSVTATGTPVATIGDFDGRTLEHLLAPASYAQIPERFPDALIEYTDGTDAPGEAWPYLLPGPGDAWAGSTAYRARWTVTLEGAPSEDHDLALWLVDTTRLGGLLRIAANGEHITALELPIGATRGSREGDATVPGTPLRRALLELPVPAAVLQAGQNVIELELAEGGWVAWDALGLFARA
;
A
#
# COMPACT_ATOMS: atom_id res chain seq x y z
N MET A 1 17.33 -41.14 10.04
CA MET A 1 17.39 -39.68 10.24
C MET A 1 17.06 -39.07 8.89
N SER A 2 16.06 -38.19 8.82
CA SER A 2 15.85 -37.41 7.60
C SER A 2 17.11 -36.60 7.31
N PRO A 3 17.55 -36.51 6.05
CA PRO A 3 18.73 -35.74 5.71
C PRO A 3 18.50 -34.26 6.02
N ARG A 4 19.58 -33.53 6.31
CA ARG A 4 19.51 -32.06 6.37
C ARG A 4 19.03 -31.52 5.02
N PRO A 5 18.19 -30.48 5.02
CA PRO A 5 17.73 -29.88 3.78
C PRO A 5 18.90 -29.17 3.08
N ALA A 6 18.81 -29.08 1.76
CA ALA A 6 19.79 -28.35 0.97
C ALA A 6 19.81 -26.85 1.34
N VAL A 7 20.92 -26.18 1.03
CA VAL A 7 21.04 -24.72 1.15
C VAL A 7 20.03 -24.06 0.21
N VAL A 8 19.32 -23.05 0.69
CA VAL A 8 18.45 -22.21 -0.15
C VAL A 8 19.31 -21.38 -1.10
N THR A 9 19.01 -21.46 -2.41
CA THR A 9 19.67 -20.70 -3.46
C THR A 9 18.72 -19.72 -4.13
N GLY A 10 19.27 -18.82 -4.95
CA GLY A 10 18.47 -17.87 -5.72
C GLY A 10 17.76 -16.82 -4.86
N LEU A 11 18.19 -16.61 -3.60
CA LEU A 11 17.61 -15.57 -2.75
C LEU A 11 17.83 -14.19 -3.39
N ALA A 12 16.72 -13.54 -3.74
CA ALA A 12 16.68 -12.21 -4.30
C ALA A 12 15.79 -11.31 -3.44
N ALA A 13 16.12 -10.03 -3.41
CA ALA A 13 15.36 -8.99 -2.74
C ALA A 13 15.02 -7.89 -3.74
N GLU A 14 13.75 -7.57 -3.85
CA GLU A 14 13.21 -6.53 -4.72
C GLU A 14 12.67 -5.40 -3.84
N PRO A 15 13.15 -4.15 -4.02
CA PRO A 15 12.57 -2.98 -3.39
C PRO A 15 11.08 -2.84 -3.73
N ALA A 16 10.31 -2.40 -2.74
CA ALA A 16 8.94 -1.97 -2.94
C ALA A 16 8.65 -0.80 -1.99
N LEU A 17 7.61 -0.02 -2.28
CA LEU A 17 7.18 1.07 -1.40
C LEU A 17 6.98 0.56 0.04
N VAL A 18 7.76 1.10 0.98
CA VAL A 18 7.78 0.75 2.42
C VAL A 18 7.83 -0.77 2.70
N ALA A 19 8.44 -1.52 1.79
CA ALA A 19 8.52 -2.97 1.86
C ALA A 19 9.72 -3.51 1.08
N ILE A 20 10.11 -4.76 1.37
CA ILE A 20 11.06 -5.51 0.56
C ILE A 20 10.44 -6.88 0.27
N SER A 21 10.40 -7.25 -1.02
CA SER A 21 9.89 -8.55 -1.45
C SER A 21 11.05 -9.51 -1.67
N LEU A 22 11.02 -10.64 -0.96
CA LEU A 22 11.99 -11.72 -1.08
C LEU A 22 11.42 -12.87 -1.89
N SER A 23 12.25 -13.48 -2.72
CA SER A 23 11.97 -14.74 -3.41
C SER A 23 13.22 -15.61 -3.46
N TRP A 24 13.05 -16.93 -3.60
CA TRP A 24 14.16 -17.89 -3.72
C TRP A 24 13.74 -19.15 -4.47
N ASP A 25 14.71 -20.02 -4.78
CA ASP A 25 14.43 -21.29 -5.44
C ASP A 25 13.74 -22.26 -4.47
N SER A 26 12.65 -22.88 -4.91
CA SER A 26 12.00 -23.95 -4.13
C SER A 26 12.91 -25.18 -4.08
N LEU A 27 13.14 -25.71 -2.89
CA LEU A 27 13.89 -26.96 -2.69
C LEU A 27 13.09 -28.22 -3.03
N GLY A 28 11.84 -28.09 -3.46
CA GLY A 28 10.97 -29.21 -3.80
C GLY A 28 10.44 -29.95 -2.56
N PHE A 29 10.27 -31.27 -2.68
CA PHE A 29 9.55 -32.10 -1.70
C PHE A 29 10.38 -33.26 -1.13
N ASP A 30 11.66 -33.39 -1.50
CA ASP A 30 12.56 -34.44 -0.98
C ASP A 30 13.92 -33.85 -0.56
N PRO A 31 14.26 -33.84 0.75
CA PRO A 31 13.38 -34.21 1.86
C PRO A 31 12.17 -33.28 1.94
N LEU A 32 11.10 -33.72 2.60
CA LEU A 32 9.91 -32.89 2.79
C LEU A 32 10.29 -31.63 3.59
N ILE A 33 10.25 -30.48 2.92
CA ILE A 33 10.43 -29.17 3.55
C ILE A 33 9.11 -28.80 4.22
N ASP A 34 9.15 -28.67 5.54
CA ASP A 34 8.00 -28.22 6.33
C ASP A 34 7.82 -26.71 6.17
N HIS A 35 8.89 -25.93 6.34
CA HIS A 35 8.87 -24.49 6.13
C HIS A 35 10.28 -23.92 5.88
N TYR A 36 10.30 -22.71 5.34
CA TYR A 36 11.43 -21.81 5.32
C TYR A 36 11.35 -20.85 6.51
N ARG A 37 12.51 -20.48 7.03
CA ARG A 37 12.68 -19.47 8.07
C ARG A 37 13.42 -18.29 7.45
N VAL A 38 12.82 -17.11 7.57
CA VAL A 38 13.35 -15.87 7.02
C VAL A 38 13.89 -15.03 8.16
N TYR A 39 15.19 -14.76 8.10
CA TYR A 39 15.88 -13.89 9.04
C TYR A 39 16.21 -12.58 8.37
N GLY A 40 16.16 -11.49 9.14
CA GLY A 40 16.55 -10.18 8.66
C GLY A 40 17.09 -9.31 9.78
N LEU A 41 18.01 -8.41 9.42
CA LEU A 41 18.55 -7.38 10.30
C LEU A 41 18.61 -6.06 9.54
N ALA A 42 18.28 -4.96 10.21
CA ALA A 42 18.45 -3.62 9.66
C ALA A 42 19.95 -3.34 9.38
N GLY A 43 20.21 -2.66 8.26
CA GLY A 43 21.54 -2.35 7.74
C GLY A 43 22.15 -3.48 6.91
N GLU A 44 23.46 -3.39 6.68
CA GLU A 44 24.22 -4.27 5.78
C GLU A 44 24.79 -5.52 6.47
N THR A 45 24.54 -5.69 7.78
CA THR A 45 25.08 -6.82 8.54
C THR A 45 24.20 -8.05 8.34
N ALA A 46 24.82 -9.16 7.91
CA ALA A 46 24.11 -10.43 7.77
C ALA A 46 23.54 -10.91 9.11
N PRO A 47 22.28 -11.37 9.15
CA PRO A 47 21.66 -11.86 10.39
C PRO A 47 22.31 -13.16 10.86
N ASP A 48 22.49 -13.32 12.18
CA ASP A 48 22.82 -14.62 12.76
C ASP A 48 21.56 -15.48 12.80
N THR A 49 21.52 -16.52 11.96
CA THR A 49 20.37 -17.45 11.89
C THR A 49 20.19 -18.34 13.12
N ALA A 50 21.13 -18.32 14.07
CA ALA A 50 20.94 -18.91 15.40
C ALA A 50 20.16 -18.00 16.36
N ASP A 51 20.14 -16.68 16.11
CA ASP A 51 19.42 -15.71 16.92
C ASP A 51 17.95 -15.61 16.46
N GLU A 52 17.04 -16.06 17.32
CA GLU A 52 15.60 -16.03 17.03
C GLU A 52 15.02 -14.60 17.08
N SER A 53 15.74 -13.60 17.61
CA SER A 53 15.30 -12.20 17.57
C SER A 53 15.34 -11.60 16.17
N ALA A 54 16.19 -12.14 15.28
CA ALA A 54 16.25 -11.75 13.86
C ALA A 54 15.25 -12.53 12.98
N LEU A 55 14.47 -13.46 13.55
CA LEU A 55 13.47 -14.22 12.79
C LEU A 55 12.27 -13.32 12.45
N LEU A 56 12.11 -13.01 11.17
CA LEU A 56 10.98 -12.22 10.69
C LEU A 56 9.74 -13.08 10.43
N ALA A 57 9.93 -14.27 9.86
CA ALA A 57 8.80 -15.12 9.48
C ALA A 57 9.15 -16.59 9.31
N LYS A 58 8.11 -17.42 9.32
CA LYS A 58 8.10 -18.80 8.83
C LYS A 58 7.09 -18.91 7.70
N THR A 59 7.46 -19.54 6.60
CA THR A 59 6.60 -19.65 5.41
C THR A 59 6.85 -20.96 4.68
N VAL A 60 5.82 -21.56 4.12
CA VAL A 60 5.95 -22.74 3.24
C VAL A 60 6.19 -22.35 1.79
N TYR A 61 6.01 -21.07 1.46
CA TYR A 61 6.19 -20.54 0.12
C TYR A 61 7.60 -20.00 -0.05
N PRO A 62 8.20 -20.12 -1.25
CA PRO A 62 9.54 -19.61 -1.53
C PRO A 62 9.54 -18.09 -1.78
N ARG A 63 8.78 -17.36 -0.96
CA ARG A 63 8.61 -15.91 -1.02
C ARG A 63 8.17 -15.37 0.33
N PHE A 64 8.56 -14.14 0.61
CA PHE A 64 8.16 -13.40 1.79
C PHE A 64 8.14 -11.90 1.47
N ARG A 65 7.22 -11.13 2.05
CA ARG A 65 7.21 -9.67 1.92
C ARG A 65 7.40 -9.07 3.30
N HIS A 66 8.52 -8.38 3.50
CA HIS A 66 8.78 -7.59 4.70
C HIS A 66 8.08 -6.24 4.52
N THR A 67 7.10 -5.92 5.35
CA THR A 67 6.26 -4.72 5.21
C THR A 67 6.30 -3.86 6.47
N GLY A 68 5.93 -2.59 6.36
CA GLY A 68 5.89 -1.66 7.49
C GLY A 68 7.25 -1.06 7.80
N LEU A 69 8.09 -0.94 6.76
CA LEU A 69 9.37 -0.24 6.81
C LEU A 69 9.14 1.27 6.78
N ASP A 70 10.14 2.04 7.21
CA ASP A 70 10.12 3.50 7.23
C ASP A 70 9.84 4.08 5.83
N VAL A 71 9.04 5.14 5.83
CA VAL A 71 8.64 5.90 4.64
C VAL A 71 9.82 6.60 3.98
N ALA A 72 10.90 6.89 4.73
CA ALA A 72 12.15 7.43 4.20
C ALA A 72 13.04 6.37 3.53
N GLY A 73 12.66 5.09 3.58
CA GLY A 73 13.46 3.97 3.11
C GLY A 73 14.37 3.38 4.19
N GLU A 74 14.47 2.05 4.20
CA GLU A 74 15.35 1.32 5.13
C GLU A 74 16.18 0.27 4.39
N THR A 75 17.47 0.19 4.75
CA THR A 75 18.36 -0.91 4.33
C THR A 75 18.16 -2.12 5.23
N TRP A 76 18.03 -3.31 4.66
CA TRP A 76 17.95 -4.58 5.38
C TRP A 76 18.79 -5.67 4.71
N THR A 77 19.35 -6.55 5.53
CA THR A 77 20.05 -7.76 5.07
C THR A 77 19.33 -9.01 5.54
N TYR A 78 19.15 -9.97 4.62
CA TYR A 78 18.32 -11.15 4.82
C TYR A 78 19.10 -12.44 4.58
N ALA A 79 18.69 -13.49 5.30
CA ALA A 79 19.10 -14.87 5.02
C ALA A 79 17.92 -15.81 5.21
N VAL A 80 17.87 -16.88 4.42
CA VAL A 80 16.81 -17.89 4.47
C VAL A 80 17.41 -19.27 4.68
N LEU A 81 16.79 -20.08 5.53
CA LEU A 81 17.10 -21.50 5.64
C LEU A 81 15.83 -22.33 5.62
N ALA A 82 15.97 -23.59 5.20
CA ALA A 82 14.88 -24.55 5.17
C ALA A 82 14.87 -25.43 6.43
N VAL A 83 13.68 -25.88 6.80
CA VAL A 83 13.45 -26.83 7.90
C VAL A 83 12.62 -27.99 7.36
N THR A 84 13.05 -29.21 7.66
CA THR A 84 12.31 -30.42 7.27
C THR A 84 11.15 -30.71 8.23
N ASP A 85 10.27 -31.62 7.84
CA ASP A 85 9.20 -32.18 8.69
C ASP A 85 9.73 -32.84 9.99
N ALA A 86 10.95 -33.37 9.94
CA ALA A 86 11.66 -33.90 11.10
C ALA A 86 12.28 -32.81 12.00
N GLY A 87 12.20 -31.53 11.62
CA GLY A 87 12.75 -30.40 12.36
C GLY A 87 14.23 -30.13 12.12
N GLU A 88 14.85 -30.79 11.14
CA GLU A 88 16.27 -30.55 10.79
C GLU A 88 16.41 -29.21 10.05
N ARG A 89 17.27 -28.34 10.56
CA ARG A 89 17.59 -27.05 9.94
C ARG A 89 18.72 -27.20 8.92
N GLY A 90 18.54 -26.61 7.75
CA GLY A 90 19.59 -26.47 6.74
C GLY A 90 20.58 -25.37 7.07
N GLU A 91 21.61 -25.28 6.25
CA GLU A 91 22.49 -24.11 6.22
C GLU A 91 21.76 -22.91 5.63
N ALA A 92 22.15 -21.70 6.06
CA ALA A 92 21.59 -20.45 5.57
C ALA A 92 22.02 -20.18 4.12
N SER A 93 21.15 -19.51 3.37
CA SER A 93 21.49 -18.95 2.06
C SER A 93 22.65 -17.96 2.16
N SER A 94 23.26 -17.63 1.02
CA SER A 94 24.04 -16.39 0.94
C SER A 94 23.13 -15.20 1.29
N PRO A 95 23.60 -14.21 2.07
CA PRO A 95 22.77 -13.09 2.46
C PRO A 95 22.52 -12.16 1.26
N VAL A 96 21.37 -11.49 1.27
CA VAL A 96 21.05 -10.42 0.32
C VAL A 96 20.71 -9.15 1.07
N THR A 97 21.26 -8.02 0.63
CA THR A 97 20.96 -6.69 1.16
C THR A 97 20.13 -5.92 0.15
N ALA A 98 19.10 -5.22 0.61
CA ALA A 98 18.29 -4.35 -0.22
C ALA A 98 17.76 -3.17 0.60
N ASP A 99 17.45 -2.10 -0.11
CA ASP A 99 16.73 -0.96 0.41
C ASP A 99 15.25 -1.08 0.06
N SER A 100 14.37 -0.63 0.95
CA SER A 100 12.98 -0.38 0.57
C SER A 100 12.89 0.89 -0.27
N GLU A 101 11.89 0.95 -1.14
CA GLU A 101 11.62 2.16 -1.91
C GLU A 101 11.05 3.23 -0.96
N PRO A 102 11.64 4.44 -0.93
CA PRO A 102 11.12 5.53 -0.13
C PRO A 102 9.83 6.08 -0.74
N SER A 103 8.95 6.57 0.12
CA SER A 103 7.71 7.23 -0.27
C SER A 103 7.95 8.68 -0.66
N VAL A 104 7.14 9.17 -1.60
CA VAL A 104 7.05 10.60 -1.93
C VAL A 104 6.58 11.44 -0.75
N THR A 105 5.93 10.84 0.26
CA THR A 105 5.56 11.52 1.51
C THR A 105 6.78 11.89 2.37
N ALA A 106 7.91 11.21 2.19
CA ALA A 106 9.17 11.48 2.89
C ALA A 106 10.19 12.22 2.02
N THR A 107 10.10 12.06 0.70
CA THR A 107 11.12 12.57 -0.26
C THR A 107 10.66 13.77 -1.07
N GLY A 108 9.35 13.94 -1.27
CA GLY A 108 8.77 15.04 -2.04
C GLY A 108 8.36 16.24 -1.17
N THR A 109 8.02 17.34 -1.83
CA THR A 109 7.44 18.53 -1.19
C THR A 109 5.92 18.48 -1.35
N PRO A 110 5.12 18.47 -0.26
CA PRO A 110 3.67 18.43 -0.36
C PRO A 110 3.14 19.71 -1.03
N VAL A 111 2.34 19.53 -2.08
CA VAL A 111 1.61 20.61 -2.75
C VAL A 111 0.23 20.75 -2.12
N ALA A 112 -0.46 19.63 -1.93
CA ALA A 112 -1.78 19.54 -1.31
C ALA A 112 -1.99 18.13 -0.75
N THR A 113 -2.77 18.00 0.33
CA THR A 113 -3.07 16.70 0.97
C THR A 113 -4.49 16.64 1.51
N ILE A 114 -5.05 15.43 1.61
CA ILE A 114 -6.31 15.11 2.29
C ILE A 114 -6.04 14.00 3.30
N GLY A 115 -6.30 14.26 4.58
CA GLY A 115 -5.99 13.34 5.68
C GLY A 115 -4.52 13.35 6.07
N ASP A 116 -4.18 12.46 6.99
CA ASP A 116 -2.82 12.26 7.50
C ASP A 116 -2.28 10.90 7.05
N PHE A 117 -1.03 10.84 6.60
CA PHE A 117 -0.37 9.59 6.17
C PHE A 117 0.05 8.73 7.39
N ASP A 118 -0.91 8.34 8.24
CA ASP A 118 -0.66 7.72 9.55
C ASP A 118 -1.17 6.28 9.68
N GLY A 119 -1.78 5.72 8.61
CA GLY A 119 -2.37 4.40 8.61
C GLY A 119 -3.80 4.37 9.16
N ARG A 120 -4.49 5.51 9.24
CA ARG A 120 -5.84 5.63 9.80
C ARG A 120 -6.77 6.39 8.88
N THR A 121 -8.08 6.19 9.10
CA THR A 121 -9.14 6.83 8.31
C THR A 121 -10.02 7.75 9.18
N LEU A 122 -9.67 7.89 10.45
CA LEU A 122 -10.58 8.32 11.52
C LEU A 122 -10.93 9.82 11.47
N GLU A 123 -10.13 10.60 10.77
CA GLU A 123 -10.32 12.03 10.50
C GLU A 123 -11.28 12.30 9.36
N HIS A 124 -11.60 11.30 8.53
CA HIS A 124 -12.46 11.45 7.36
C HIS A 124 -13.94 11.45 7.71
N LEU A 125 -14.74 12.10 6.87
CA LEU A 125 -16.18 12.20 7.02
C LEU A 125 -16.82 10.80 7.09
N LEU A 126 -17.74 10.61 8.04
CA LEU A 126 -18.49 9.36 8.30
C LEU A 126 -17.64 8.16 8.79
N ALA A 127 -16.34 8.35 9.04
CA ALA A 127 -15.50 7.32 9.61
C ALA A 127 -15.94 6.89 11.02
N PRO A 128 -15.55 5.68 11.47
CA PRO A 128 -15.09 4.56 10.66
C PRO A 128 -16.24 3.64 10.22
N ALA A 129 -17.49 3.92 10.62
CA ALA A 129 -18.58 2.94 10.57
C ALA A 129 -19.92 3.49 10.07
N SER A 130 -19.97 4.73 9.58
CA SER A 130 -21.20 5.37 9.08
C SER A 130 -21.35 5.32 7.57
N TYR A 131 -20.74 4.34 6.87
CA TYR A 131 -20.76 4.23 5.40
C TYR A 131 -22.16 4.30 4.80
N ALA A 132 -23.18 3.79 5.49
CA ALA A 132 -24.56 3.79 5.01
C ALA A 132 -25.14 5.21 4.78
N GLN A 133 -24.51 6.24 5.32
CA GLN A 133 -24.90 7.65 5.14
C GLN A 133 -24.23 8.30 3.91
N ILE A 134 -23.20 7.67 3.32
CA ILE A 134 -22.49 8.20 2.14
C ILE A 134 -23.45 8.47 0.96
N PRO A 135 -24.40 7.59 0.60
CA PRO A 135 -25.29 7.83 -0.54
C PRO A 135 -26.29 8.96 -0.28
N GLU A 136 -26.66 9.20 0.99
CA GLU A 136 -27.49 10.35 1.35
C GLU A 136 -26.69 11.66 1.25
N ARG A 137 -25.42 11.63 1.66
CA ARG A 137 -24.52 12.79 1.61
C ARG A 137 -24.08 13.14 0.18
N PHE A 138 -23.92 12.13 -0.67
CA PHE A 138 -23.44 12.24 -2.06
C PHE A 138 -24.39 11.51 -3.02
N PRO A 139 -25.64 12.00 -3.20
CA PRO A 139 -26.67 11.30 -3.96
C PRO A 139 -26.35 11.14 -5.45
N ASP A 140 -25.49 12.02 -5.99
CA ASP A 140 -25.05 11.99 -7.39
C ASP A 140 -23.78 11.15 -7.62
N ALA A 141 -23.34 10.39 -6.60
CA ALA A 141 -22.11 9.60 -6.63
C ALA A 141 -20.86 10.44 -7.00
N LEU A 142 -20.87 11.72 -6.62
CA LEU A 142 -19.80 12.67 -6.84
C LEU A 142 -19.41 13.31 -5.52
N ILE A 143 -18.14 13.20 -5.16
CA ILE A 143 -17.51 13.85 -4.03
C ILE A 143 -16.67 15.00 -4.59
N GLU A 144 -16.84 16.20 -4.06
CA GLU A 144 -16.01 17.35 -4.41
C GLU A 144 -15.23 17.79 -3.18
N TYR A 145 -13.94 18.05 -3.36
CA TYR A 145 -13.04 18.55 -2.32
C TYR A 145 -12.13 19.62 -2.90
N THR A 146 -12.05 20.77 -2.23
CA THR A 146 -11.18 21.88 -2.61
C THR A 146 -10.11 22.09 -1.56
N ASP A 147 -8.86 21.90 -1.97
CA ASP A 147 -7.70 22.12 -1.10
C ASP A 147 -7.67 23.55 -0.53
N GLY A 148 -7.28 23.66 0.74
CA GLY A 148 -7.26 24.92 1.49
C GLY A 148 -8.64 25.51 1.85
N THR A 149 -9.75 24.89 1.41
CA THR A 149 -11.12 25.32 1.74
C THR A 149 -11.85 24.27 2.58
N ASP A 150 -11.84 23.03 2.12
CA ASP A 150 -12.54 21.92 2.77
C ASP A 150 -11.67 21.23 3.83
N ALA A 151 -12.32 20.57 4.79
CA ALA A 151 -11.68 19.71 5.77
C ALA A 151 -12.06 18.24 5.54
N PRO A 152 -11.14 17.27 5.74
CA PRO A 152 -11.41 15.84 5.51
C PRO A 152 -12.65 15.34 6.24
N GLY A 153 -12.82 15.71 7.51
CA GLY A 153 -13.95 15.32 8.35
C GLY A 153 -15.32 15.89 7.94
N GLU A 154 -15.36 16.82 6.99
CA GLU A 154 -16.58 17.52 6.57
C GLU A 154 -16.98 17.23 5.12
N ALA A 155 -15.99 16.97 4.25
CA ALA A 155 -16.15 16.87 2.81
C ALA A 155 -15.63 15.56 2.19
N TRP A 156 -14.71 14.85 2.85
CA TRP A 156 -14.08 13.65 2.28
C TRP A 156 -14.57 12.37 2.97
N PRO A 157 -15.51 11.60 2.40
CA PRO A 157 -15.99 10.39 3.05
C PRO A 157 -14.87 9.36 3.14
N TYR A 158 -14.81 8.66 4.28
CA TYR A 158 -13.78 7.67 4.56
C TYR A 158 -13.76 6.50 3.57
N LEU A 159 -14.87 6.25 2.86
CA LEU A 159 -14.95 5.31 1.75
C LEU A 159 -15.26 6.02 0.43
N LEU A 160 -14.59 5.59 -0.64
CA LEU A 160 -15.05 5.81 -2.01
C LEU A 160 -15.76 4.52 -2.50
N PRO A 161 -17.08 4.53 -2.70
CA PRO A 161 -17.83 3.34 -3.16
C PRO A 161 -17.60 2.98 -4.62
N GLY A 162 -17.71 1.70 -4.94
CA GLY A 162 -17.64 1.17 -6.30
C GLY A 162 -18.96 0.53 -6.76
N PRO A 163 -19.07 0.13 -8.04
CA PRO A 163 -20.29 -0.49 -8.57
C PRO A 163 -20.64 -1.85 -7.93
N GLY A 164 -19.71 -2.50 -7.24
CA GLY A 164 -19.95 -3.69 -6.42
C GLY A 164 -20.68 -3.42 -5.10
N ASP A 165 -20.85 -2.15 -4.72
CA ASP A 165 -21.48 -1.75 -3.47
C ASP A 165 -22.99 -1.52 -3.62
N ALA A 166 -23.77 -2.59 -3.42
CA ALA A 166 -25.23 -2.52 -3.46
C ALA A 166 -25.81 -1.51 -2.45
N TRP A 167 -25.14 -1.32 -1.30
CA TRP A 167 -25.54 -0.34 -0.30
C TRP A 167 -25.34 1.11 -0.77
N ALA A 168 -24.49 1.33 -1.77
CA ALA A 168 -24.23 2.63 -2.40
C ALA A 168 -24.92 2.76 -3.76
N GLY A 169 -25.91 1.90 -4.06
CA GLY A 169 -26.67 1.95 -5.31
C GLY A 169 -25.96 1.31 -6.50
N SER A 170 -24.94 0.47 -6.29
CA SER A 170 -24.19 -0.22 -7.34
C SER A 170 -23.70 0.71 -8.46
N THR A 171 -23.22 1.89 -8.07
CA THR A 171 -22.78 2.95 -8.97
C THR A 171 -21.30 3.24 -8.75
N ALA A 172 -20.56 3.58 -9.81
CA ALA A 172 -19.18 4.05 -9.70
C ALA A 172 -19.18 5.47 -9.12
N TYR A 173 -18.57 5.65 -7.95
CA TYR A 173 -18.40 6.99 -7.38
C TYR A 173 -17.16 7.65 -7.98
N ARG A 174 -17.23 8.97 -8.08
CA ARG A 174 -16.12 9.85 -8.46
C ARG A 174 -15.78 10.78 -7.30
N ALA A 175 -14.50 11.02 -7.10
CA ALA A 175 -14.02 12.08 -6.24
C ALA A 175 -13.19 13.08 -7.06
N ARG A 176 -13.53 14.36 -6.97
CA ARG A 176 -12.83 15.46 -7.61
C ARG A 176 -12.12 16.27 -6.55
N TRP A 177 -10.80 16.32 -6.69
CA TRP A 177 -9.93 17.07 -5.82
C TRP A 177 -9.36 18.27 -6.56
N THR A 178 -9.78 19.46 -6.16
CA THR A 178 -9.31 20.73 -6.73
C THR A 178 -8.08 21.21 -5.97
N VAL A 179 -6.97 21.38 -6.68
CA VAL A 179 -5.68 21.83 -6.16
C VAL A 179 -5.25 23.09 -6.90
N THR A 180 -4.64 24.05 -6.20
CA THR A 180 -4.11 25.28 -6.81
C THR A 180 -2.59 25.23 -6.85
N LEU A 181 -2.00 25.37 -8.03
CA LEU A 181 -0.56 25.47 -8.23
C LEU A 181 -0.16 26.93 -8.46
N GLU A 182 0.90 27.40 -7.79
CA GLU A 182 1.42 28.76 -8.02
C GLU A 182 1.92 28.97 -9.45
N GLY A 183 2.42 27.92 -10.08
CA GLY A 183 2.88 27.90 -11.47
C GLY A 183 2.67 26.53 -12.11
N ALA A 184 2.72 26.48 -13.45
CA ALA A 184 2.72 25.20 -14.14
C ALA A 184 4.03 24.46 -13.83
N PRO A 185 3.98 23.18 -13.44
CA PRO A 185 5.19 22.46 -13.07
C PRO A 185 6.05 22.16 -14.29
N SER A 186 7.38 22.20 -14.12
CA SER A 186 8.34 21.82 -15.17
C SER A 186 8.66 20.33 -15.19
N GLU A 187 8.33 19.63 -14.10
CA GLU A 187 8.56 18.20 -13.90
C GLU A 187 7.29 17.55 -13.37
N ASP A 188 7.17 16.24 -13.57
CA ASP A 188 6.04 15.48 -13.07
C ASP A 188 5.93 15.66 -11.55
N HIS A 189 4.69 15.70 -11.07
CA HIS A 189 4.41 15.54 -9.65
C HIS A 189 4.14 14.07 -9.36
N ASP A 190 4.09 13.70 -8.09
CA ASP A 190 3.70 12.36 -7.67
C ASP A 190 2.41 12.40 -6.86
N LEU A 191 1.51 11.48 -7.18
CA LEU A 191 0.27 11.26 -6.44
C LEU A 191 0.48 10.10 -5.48
N ALA A 192 0.32 10.35 -4.19
CA ALA A 192 0.28 9.32 -3.16
C ALA A 192 -1.18 9.00 -2.80
N LEU A 193 -1.56 7.74 -2.97
CA LEU A 193 -2.87 7.17 -2.66
C LEU A 193 -2.67 6.07 -1.63
N TRP A 194 -2.87 6.39 -0.36
CA TRP A 194 -2.74 5.42 0.72
C TRP A 194 -4.12 5.00 1.19
N LEU A 195 -4.28 3.70 1.40
CA LEU A 195 -5.53 3.06 1.78
C LEU A 195 -5.33 2.24 3.06
N VAL A 196 -6.28 2.33 3.97
CA VAL A 196 -6.28 1.48 5.18
C VAL A 196 -6.83 0.07 4.88
N ASP A 197 -7.74 -0.06 3.92
CA ASP A 197 -8.28 -1.35 3.47
C ASP A 197 -9.06 -1.21 2.16
N THR A 198 -9.32 -2.35 1.51
CA THR A 198 -10.25 -2.45 0.38
C THR A 198 -11.20 -3.65 0.57
N THR A 199 -12.18 -3.79 -0.32
CA THR A 199 -13.02 -4.99 -0.33
C THR A 199 -12.32 -6.23 -0.90
N ARG A 200 -12.94 -7.39 -0.67
CA ARG A 200 -12.58 -8.64 -1.37
C ARG A 200 -12.82 -8.62 -2.89
N LEU A 201 -13.48 -7.59 -3.42
CA LEU A 201 -13.74 -7.45 -4.85
C LEU A 201 -12.57 -6.79 -5.59
N GLY A 202 -11.59 -6.23 -4.86
CA GLY A 202 -10.58 -5.34 -5.46
C GLY A 202 -11.27 -4.16 -6.14
N GLY A 203 -10.68 -3.69 -7.23
CA GLY A 203 -11.31 -2.70 -8.09
C GLY A 203 -10.37 -2.14 -9.15
N LEU A 204 -10.90 -1.23 -9.96
CA LEU A 204 -10.13 -0.47 -10.94
C LEU A 204 -10.35 1.02 -10.68
N LEU A 205 -9.33 1.70 -10.16
CA LEU A 205 -9.37 3.13 -9.89
C LEU A 205 -8.81 3.89 -11.09
N ARG A 206 -9.67 4.60 -11.83
CA ARG A 206 -9.24 5.48 -12.91
C ARG A 206 -8.86 6.84 -12.35
N ILE A 207 -7.78 7.38 -12.88
CA ILE A 207 -7.18 8.62 -12.45
C ILE A 207 -7.05 9.54 -13.66
N ALA A 208 -7.57 10.76 -13.52
CA ALA A 208 -7.44 11.81 -14.52
C ALA A 208 -7.03 13.13 -13.86
N ALA A 209 -6.37 14.00 -14.62
CA ALA A 209 -6.12 15.38 -14.23
C ALA A 209 -6.63 16.31 -15.32
N ASN A 210 -7.40 17.33 -14.94
CA ASN A 210 -7.97 18.32 -15.86
C ASN A 210 -8.77 17.70 -17.02
N GLY A 211 -9.40 16.55 -16.76
CA GLY A 211 -10.16 15.78 -17.76
C GLY A 211 -9.31 14.89 -18.68
N GLU A 212 -7.98 14.93 -18.56
CA GLU A 212 -7.07 14.03 -19.28
C GLU A 212 -6.78 12.78 -18.45
N HIS A 213 -6.96 11.61 -19.06
CA HIS A 213 -6.72 10.33 -18.41
C HIS A 213 -5.22 10.10 -18.19
N ILE A 214 -4.84 9.82 -16.94
CA ILE A 214 -3.46 9.50 -16.56
C ILE A 214 -3.27 7.99 -16.59
N THR A 215 -4.05 7.24 -15.80
CA THR A 215 -3.91 5.79 -15.67
C THR A 215 -5.15 5.14 -15.04
N ALA A 216 -5.16 3.81 -15.02
CA ALA A 216 -6.09 3.00 -14.23
C ALA A 216 -5.29 2.03 -13.35
N LEU A 217 -5.51 2.09 -12.04
CA LEU A 217 -4.83 1.23 -11.05
C LEU A 217 -5.71 0.05 -10.68
N GLU A 218 -5.18 -1.16 -10.80
CA GLU A 218 -5.79 -2.33 -10.18
C GLU A 218 -5.59 -2.26 -8.67
N LEU A 219 -6.70 -2.24 -7.93
CA LEU A 219 -6.69 -2.18 -6.49
C LEU A 219 -6.56 -3.59 -5.90
N PRO A 220 -5.72 -3.77 -4.87
CA PRO A 220 -5.52 -5.07 -4.26
C PRO A 220 -6.79 -5.54 -3.54
N ILE A 221 -6.89 -6.85 -3.32
CA ILE A 221 -7.93 -7.49 -2.51
C ILE A 221 -7.62 -7.27 -1.02
N GLY A 222 -8.51 -6.53 -0.35
CA GLY A 222 -8.41 -6.21 1.07
C GLY A 222 -9.22 -7.14 1.96
N ALA A 223 -9.28 -6.79 3.25
CA ALA A 223 -9.93 -7.57 4.29
C ALA A 223 -11.42 -7.24 4.45
N THR A 224 -11.92 -6.19 3.78
CA THR A 224 -13.32 -5.70 3.90
C THR A 224 -13.67 -5.17 5.29
N ARG A 225 -12.69 -5.01 6.18
CA ARG A 225 -12.84 -4.55 7.57
C ARG A 225 -12.80 -3.02 7.69
N GLY A 226 -12.19 -2.33 6.72
CA GLY A 226 -12.12 -0.86 6.65
C GLY A 226 -13.48 -0.15 6.71
N SER A 227 -14.57 -0.84 6.35
CA SER A 227 -15.94 -0.33 6.51
C SER A 227 -16.40 -0.15 7.97
N ARG A 228 -15.67 -0.71 8.93
CA ARG A 228 -16.03 -0.75 10.37
C ARG A 228 -14.87 -0.43 11.30
N GLU A 229 -13.64 -0.64 10.84
CA GLU A 229 -12.40 -0.42 11.56
C GLU A 229 -11.58 0.62 10.80
N GLY A 230 -10.92 1.53 11.51
CA GLY A 230 -10.27 2.69 10.89
C GLY A 230 -8.83 2.92 11.29
N ASP A 231 -8.20 2.00 12.02
CA ASP A 231 -6.81 2.12 12.45
C ASP A 231 -6.04 0.84 12.09
N ALA A 232 -5.23 0.94 11.02
CA ALA A 232 -4.41 -0.16 10.53
C ALA A 232 -3.06 -0.28 11.25
N THR A 233 -2.80 0.55 12.26
CA THR A 233 -1.57 0.52 13.07
C THR A 233 -1.68 -0.38 14.29
N VAL A 234 -2.89 -0.78 14.67
CA VAL A 234 -3.14 -1.65 15.83
C VAL A 234 -2.51 -3.03 15.60
N PRO A 235 -1.69 -3.55 16.54
CA PRO A 235 -1.10 -4.89 16.42
C PRO A 235 -2.16 -5.98 16.21
N GLY A 236 -1.96 -6.81 15.19
CA GLY A 236 -2.88 -7.90 14.85
C GLY A 236 -4.17 -7.44 14.18
N THR A 237 -4.24 -6.19 13.72
CA THR A 237 -5.36 -5.71 12.90
C THR A 237 -5.58 -6.62 11.69
N PRO A 238 -6.85 -6.91 11.32
CA PRO A 238 -7.15 -7.62 10.10
C PRO A 238 -7.04 -6.73 8.85
N LEU A 239 -6.93 -5.40 9.02
CA LEU A 239 -6.88 -4.43 7.92
C LEU A 239 -5.68 -4.69 7.01
N ARG A 240 -5.86 -4.45 5.71
CA ARG A 240 -4.82 -4.65 4.70
C ARG A 240 -4.53 -3.34 3.99
N ARG A 241 -3.49 -2.66 4.49
CA ARG A 241 -3.02 -1.41 3.90
C ARG A 241 -2.57 -1.60 2.47
N ALA A 242 -2.82 -0.60 1.64
CA ALA A 242 -2.26 -0.50 0.30
C ALA A 242 -1.71 0.91 0.11
N LEU A 243 -0.42 1.00 -0.21
CA LEU A 243 0.25 2.26 -0.51
C LEU A 243 0.55 2.25 -2.01
N LEU A 244 0.01 3.23 -2.72
CA LEU A 244 0.11 3.36 -4.16
C LEU A 244 0.64 4.75 -4.48
N GLU A 245 1.75 4.82 -5.21
CA GLU A 245 2.36 6.08 -5.62
C GLU A 245 2.64 6.03 -7.12
N LEU A 246 2.34 7.13 -7.82
CA LEU A 246 2.45 7.20 -9.27
C LEU A 246 2.73 8.62 -9.76
N PRO A 247 3.38 8.78 -10.93
CA PRO A 247 3.56 10.08 -11.55
C PRO A 247 2.24 10.68 -12.03
N VAL A 248 2.11 12.00 -11.85
CA VAL A 248 1.18 12.88 -12.54
C VAL A 248 1.97 13.73 -13.53
N PRO A 249 1.81 13.50 -14.85
CA PRO A 249 2.62 14.19 -15.84
C PRO A 249 2.52 15.71 -15.74
N ALA A 250 3.65 16.42 -15.83
CA ALA A 250 3.66 17.88 -15.81
C ALA A 250 2.76 18.49 -16.89
N ALA A 251 2.70 17.83 -18.05
CA ALA A 251 1.95 18.27 -19.23
C ALA A 251 0.42 18.31 -19.01
N VAL A 252 -0.11 17.57 -18.04
CA VAL A 252 -1.55 17.57 -17.72
C VAL A 252 -1.91 18.56 -16.61
N LEU A 253 -0.90 19.22 -16.02
CA LEU A 253 -1.05 20.21 -14.97
C LEU A 253 -0.82 21.63 -15.51
N GLN A 254 -1.45 22.62 -14.86
CA GLN A 254 -1.38 24.02 -15.25
C GLN A 254 -1.20 24.93 -14.04
N ALA A 255 -0.78 26.18 -14.27
CA ALA A 255 -0.82 27.21 -13.23
C ALA A 255 -2.27 27.48 -12.81
N GLY A 256 -2.49 27.74 -11.51
CA GLY A 256 -3.82 27.94 -10.96
C GLY A 256 -4.53 26.62 -10.66
N GLN A 257 -5.84 26.58 -10.89
CA GLN A 257 -6.66 25.44 -10.49
C GLN A 257 -6.46 24.23 -11.41
N ASN A 258 -6.27 23.08 -10.77
CA ASN A 258 -6.22 21.76 -11.37
C ASN A 258 -7.24 20.86 -10.67
N VAL A 259 -7.84 19.92 -11.40
CA VAL A 259 -8.75 18.93 -10.83
C VAL A 259 -8.19 17.54 -11.05
N ILE A 260 -7.87 16.85 -9.97
CA ILE A 260 -7.55 15.42 -9.98
C ILE A 260 -8.87 14.66 -9.76
N GLU A 261 -9.26 13.80 -10.70
CA GLU A 261 -10.46 12.97 -10.60
C GLU A 261 -10.06 11.51 -10.36
N LEU A 262 -10.70 10.91 -9.36
CA LEU A 262 -10.58 9.51 -8.96
C LEU A 262 -11.94 8.84 -9.19
N GLU A 263 -12.03 7.89 -10.12
CA GLU A 263 -13.26 7.12 -10.38
C GLU A 263 -13.03 5.65 -10.01
N LEU A 264 -13.80 5.13 -9.05
CA LEU A 264 -13.78 3.70 -8.76
C LEU A 264 -14.70 2.97 -9.75
N ALA A 265 -14.16 2.70 -10.94
CA ALA A 265 -14.89 2.22 -12.10
C ALA A 265 -15.34 0.76 -11.99
N GLU A 266 -14.62 -0.04 -11.21
CA GLU A 266 -14.91 -1.46 -10.97
C GLU A 266 -14.65 -1.85 -9.52
N GLY A 267 -15.23 -2.97 -9.07
CA GLY A 267 -15.00 -3.51 -7.73
C GLY A 267 -15.87 -2.89 -6.65
N GLY A 268 -15.41 -2.99 -5.40
CA GLY A 268 -16.09 -2.45 -4.22
C GLY A 268 -15.21 -1.44 -3.51
N TRP A 269 -15.77 -0.75 -2.51
CA TRP A 269 -15.18 0.42 -1.89
C TRP A 269 -13.69 0.31 -1.53
N VAL A 270 -13.03 1.46 -1.53
CA VAL A 270 -11.72 1.67 -0.88
C VAL A 270 -11.88 2.54 0.35
N ALA A 271 -11.09 2.26 1.39
CA ALA A 271 -11.03 3.06 2.60
C ALA A 271 -9.73 3.88 2.62
N TRP A 272 -9.85 5.20 2.67
CA TRP A 272 -8.71 6.10 2.61
C TRP A 272 -7.89 6.05 3.90
N ASP A 273 -6.57 6.09 3.74
CA ASP A 273 -5.64 6.57 4.76
C ASP A 273 -5.48 8.08 4.51
N ALA A 274 -4.75 8.41 3.44
CA ALA A 274 -4.59 9.77 2.96
C ALA A 274 -4.36 9.82 1.45
N LEU A 275 -4.51 11.04 0.90
CA LEU A 275 -4.21 11.38 -0.48
C LEU A 275 -3.29 12.60 -0.51
N GLY A 276 -2.33 12.64 -1.42
CA GLY A 276 -1.45 13.81 -1.55
C GLY A 276 -0.83 13.95 -2.93
N LEU A 277 -0.60 15.19 -3.34
CA LEU A 277 0.14 15.56 -4.54
C LEU A 277 1.45 16.18 -4.08
N PHE A 278 2.56 15.65 -4.57
CA PHE A 278 3.90 16.03 -4.15
C PHE A 278 4.69 16.52 -5.34
N ALA A 279 5.35 17.66 -5.21
CA ALA A 279 6.39 18.06 -6.13
C ALA A 279 7.64 17.23 -5.86
N ARG A 280 8.28 16.73 -6.91
CA ARG A 280 9.58 16.05 -6.81
C ARG A 280 10.64 17.01 -6.27
N ALA A 281 11.51 16.49 -5.42
CA ALA A 281 12.64 17.23 -4.84
C ALA A 281 13.84 17.30 -5.79
#